data_AF-A0A3D2IHA8-F1
#
_entry.id   AF-A0A3D2IHA8-F1
#
_cell.length_a   1.000
_cell.length_b   1.000
_cell.length_c   1.000
_cell.angle_alpha   90.00
_cell.angle_beta   90.00
_cell.angle_gamma   90.00
#
_symmetry.space_group_name_H-M   'P 1'
#
loop_
_entity.id
_entity.type
_entity.pdbx_description
1 polymer ?
#
loop_
_entity_poly.entity_id
_entity_poly.type
_entity_poly.pdbx_seq_one_letter_code
_entity_poly.pdbx_strand_id
1 'polypeptide(L)'
;MSTDKSFGSLVSKKFSIGDIVEWSTWDDVQQDWNHNYGIITSTRNEIRQNRLVSITTVVPLQGPKKEIEHFSLSLRLVSKTGVKIENVNS
;
A
#
# COMPACT_ATOMS: atom_id res chain seq x y z
N MET A 1 -2.19 -11.99 30.25
CA MET A 1 -1.37 -11.68 29.07
C MET A 1 -2.29 -11.23 27.95
N SER A 2 -2.59 -9.93 27.90
CA SER A 2 -3.37 -9.33 26.82
C SER A 2 -2.48 -9.18 25.60
N THR A 3 -2.86 -9.82 24.50
CA THR A 3 -2.18 -9.72 23.21
C THR A 3 -2.43 -8.34 22.63
N ASP A 4 -1.56 -7.39 22.96
CA ASP A 4 -1.49 -6.09 22.31
C ASP A 4 -1.17 -6.31 20.84
N LYS A 5 -2.22 -6.38 20.01
CA LYS A 5 -2.11 -6.26 18.57
C LYS A 5 -1.63 -4.84 18.29
N SER A 6 -0.31 -4.67 18.31
CA SER A 6 0.40 -3.45 17.93
C SER A 6 -0.26 -2.87 16.69
N PHE A 7 -0.71 -1.62 16.80
CA PHE A 7 -1.48 -0.91 15.77
C PHE A 7 -0.81 -0.96 14.39
N GLY A 8 0.53 -0.99 14.35
CA GLY A 8 1.31 -1.11 13.10
C GLY A 8 1.21 -2.49 12.43
N SER A 9 1.03 -3.57 13.20
CA SER A 9 0.85 -4.93 12.68
C SER A 9 -0.47 -5.13 11.94
N LEU A 10 -1.51 -4.37 12.27
CA LEU A 10 -2.83 -4.51 11.66
C LEU A 10 -2.85 -4.01 10.21
N VAL A 11 -2.02 -3.01 9.90
CA VAL A 11 -1.92 -2.41 8.56
C VAL A 11 -1.07 -3.28 7.65
N SER A 12 0.04 -3.84 8.14
CA SER A 12 0.85 -4.76 7.32
C SER A 12 0.09 -6.04 6.95
N LYS A 13 -0.85 -6.47 7.79
CA LYS A 13 -1.75 -7.61 7.49
C LYS A 13 -2.78 -7.31 6.38
N LYS A 14 -3.00 -6.04 6.02
CA LYS A 14 -3.92 -5.66 4.94
C LYS A 14 -3.30 -5.75 3.56
N PHE A 15 -1.97 -5.85 3.43
CA PHE A 15 -1.29 -5.83 2.15
C PHE A 15 -0.55 -7.14 1.87
N SER A 16 -0.45 -7.48 0.59
CA SER A 16 0.20 -8.67 0.09
C SER A 16 0.97 -8.30 -1.18
N ILE A 17 2.12 -8.95 -1.39
CA ILE A 17 2.90 -8.77 -2.62
C ILE A 17 2.01 -9.12 -3.82
N GLY A 18 1.98 -8.24 -4.82
CA GLY A 18 1.11 -8.36 -5.99
C GLY A 18 -0.23 -7.63 -5.88
N ASP A 19 -0.61 -7.12 -4.71
CA ASP A 19 -1.77 -6.24 -4.59
C ASP A 19 -1.58 -4.97 -5.41
N ILE A 20 -2.68 -4.44 -5.97
CA ILE A 20 -2.71 -3.11 -6.56
C ILE A 20 -3.17 -2.13 -5.49
N VAL A 21 -2.39 -1.08 -5.33
CA VAL A 21 -2.63 0.00 -4.38
C VAL A 21 -2.63 1.35 -5.08
N GLU A 22 -3.22 2.32 -4.39
CA GLU A 22 -3.27 3.71 -4.78
C GLU A 22 -2.63 4.60 -3.73
N TRP A 23 -1.99 5.67 -4.18
CA TRP A 23 -1.60 6.80 -3.35
C TRP A 23 -1.84 8.11 -4.09
N SER A 24 -1.98 9.20 -3.35
CA SER A 24 -2.17 10.53 -3.93
C SER A 24 -0.93 11.39 -3.74
N THR A 25 -0.63 12.20 -4.74
CA THR A 25 0.41 13.24 -4.68
C THR A 25 -0.22 14.57 -5.06
N TRP A 26 0.06 15.62 -4.31
CA TRP A 26 -0.39 16.95 -4.65
C TRP A 26 0.36 17.48 -5.89
N ASP A 27 -0.38 18.05 -6.83
CA ASP A 27 0.15 18.72 -8.02
C ASP A 27 -0.06 20.22 -7.91
N ASP A 28 1.04 20.95 -7.69
CA ASP A 28 1.00 22.40 -7.54
C ASP A 28 0.64 23.15 -8.83
N VAL A 29 0.82 22.54 -10.01
CA VAL A 29 0.50 23.18 -11.29
C VAL A 29 -1.01 23.10 -11.54
N GLN A 30 -1.60 21.93 -11.31
CA GLN A 30 -3.04 21.73 -11.47
C GLN A 30 -3.86 22.15 -10.25
N GLN A 31 -3.20 22.40 -9.10
CA GLN A 31 -3.84 22.66 -7.81
C GLN A 31 -4.81 21.54 -7.43
N ASP A 32 -4.42 20.29 -7.68
CA ASP A 32 -5.25 19.11 -7.47
C ASP A 32 -4.45 17.89 -7.00
N TRP A 33 -5.14 16.86 -6.50
CA TRP A 33 -4.56 15.59 -6.10
C TRP A 33 -4.48 14.62 -7.27
N ASN A 34 -3.26 14.28 -7.68
CA ASN A 34 -3.03 13.22 -8.65
C ASN A 34 -3.09 11.85 -7.98
N HIS A 35 -3.95 10.98 -8.52
CA HIS A 35 -4.09 9.59 -8.10
C HIS A 35 -3.10 8.71 -8.85
N ASN A 36 -2.25 8.00 -8.12
CA ASN A 36 -1.22 7.11 -8.65
C ASN A 36 -1.54 5.68 -8.24
N TYR A 37 -1.17 4.72 -9.10
CA TYR A 37 -1.40 3.31 -8.85
C TYR A 37 -0.12 2.51 -9.01
N GLY A 38 0.00 1.42 -8.26
CA GLY A 38 1.19 0.58 -8.30
C GLY A 38 0.94 -0.81 -7.74
N ILE A 39 1.87 -1.70 -8.03
CA ILE A 39 1.86 -3.08 -7.53
C ILE A 39 2.84 -3.16 -6.36
N ILE A 40 2.41 -3.78 -5.26
CA ILE A 40 3.27 -4.03 -4.11
C ILE A 40 4.33 -5.08 -4.48
N THR A 41 5.61 -4.75 -4.29
CA THR A 41 6.73 -5.69 -4.45
C THR A 41 7.28 -6.17 -3.12
N SER A 42 7.14 -5.37 -2.05
CA SER A 42 7.63 -5.73 -0.71
C SER A 42 6.87 -5.01 0.40
N THR A 43 6.85 -5.61 1.59
CA THR A 43 6.36 -4.98 2.81
C THR A 43 7.27 -5.38 3.96
N ARG A 44 7.68 -4.39 4.77
CA ARG A 44 8.49 -4.63 5.97
C ARG A 44 8.03 -3.74 7.11
N ASN A 45 8.33 -4.17 8.33
CA ASN A 45 8.15 -3.34 9.51
C ASN A 45 9.53 -2.92 10.02
N GLU A 46 9.68 -1.66 10.40
CA GLU A 46 10.92 -1.11 10.95
C GLU A 46 10.62 -0.18 12.12
N ILE A 47 11.61 0.03 13.01
CA ILE A 47 11.49 1.00 14.10
C ILE A 47 12.09 2.32 13.62
N ARG A 48 11.28 3.39 13.56
CA ARG A 48 11.75 4.76 13.35
C ARG A 48 11.43 5.59 14.59
N GLN A 49 12.43 6.25 15.16
CA GLN A 49 12.27 7.13 16.33
C GLN A 49 11.45 6.47 17.47
N ASN A 50 11.79 5.22 17.81
CA ASN A 50 11.10 4.43 18.84
C ASN A 50 9.61 4.12 18.54
N ARG A 51 9.20 4.17 17.27
CA ARG A 51 7.86 3.76 16.82
C ARG A 51 7.97 2.69 15.75
N LEU A 52 7.15 1.64 15.86
CA LEU A 52 7.01 0.63 14.82
C LEU A 52 6.23 1.22 13.64
N VAL A 53 6.84 1.26 12.47
CA VAL A 53 6.22 1.70 11.21
C VAL A 53 6.25 0.56 10.20
N SER A 54 5.23 0.53 9.34
CA SER A 54 5.18 -0.39 8.20
C SER A 54 5.52 0.39 6.93
N ILE A 55 6.48 -0.12 6.18
CA ILE A 55 6.92 0.42 4.89
C ILE A 55 6.52 -0.58 3.81
N THR A 56 5.91 -0.08 2.75
CA THR A 56 5.52 -0.84 1.57
C THR A 56 6.25 -0.30 0.36
N THR A 57 6.89 -1.17 -0.39
CA THR A 57 7.55 -0.85 -1.67
C THR A 57 6.59 -1.16 -2.80
N VAL A 58 6.42 -0.20 -3.71
CA VAL A 58 5.52 -0.30 -4.86
C VAL A 58 6.27 0.01 -6.15
N VAL A 59 5.85 -0.65 -7.24
CA VAL A 59 6.23 -0.27 -8.60
C VAL A 59 5.03 0.42 -9.25
N PRO A 60 5.16 1.69 -9.69
CA PRO A 60 4.10 2.40 -10.37
C PRO A 60 3.63 1.70 -11.67
N LEU A 61 2.32 1.72 -11.90
CA LEU A 61 1.71 1.27 -13.14
C LEU A 61 1.88 2.28 -14.27
N GLN A 62 1.95 3.57 -13.93
CA GLN A 62 2.17 4.68 -14.85
C GLN A 62 3.54 5.31 -14.62
N GLY A 63 4.20 5.74 -15.70
CA GLY A 63 5.48 6.44 -15.62
C GLY A 63 6.70 5.52 -15.40
N PRO A 64 7.76 6.02 -14.74
CA PRO A 64 8.98 5.25 -14.51
C PRO A 64 8.73 4.01 -13.65
N LYS A 65 9.14 2.84 -14.13
CA LYS A 65 9.02 1.55 -13.42
C LYS A 65 10.08 1.37 -12.32
N LYS A 66 10.32 2.43 -11.55
CA LYS A 66 11.24 2.42 -10.41
C LYS A 66 10.47 2.14 -9.14
N GLU A 67 11.06 1.36 -8.25
CA GLU A 67 10.48 1.12 -6.92
C GLU A 67 10.42 2.40 -6.08
N ILE A 68 9.30 2.58 -5.38
CA ILE A 68 9.04 3.70 -4.49
C ILE A 68 8.58 3.15 -3.14
N GLU A 69 9.09 3.71 -2.06
CA GLU A 69 8.69 3.34 -0.70
C GLU A 69 7.64 4.31 -0.15
N HIS A 70 6.59 3.74 0.43
CA HIS A 70 5.56 4.49 1.14
C HIS A 70 5.41 3.95 2.56
N PHE A 71 5.00 4.82 3.47
CA PHE A 71 4.39 4.33 4.70
C PHE A 71 3.12 3.57 4.31
N SER A 72 2.95 2.34 4.79
CA SER A 72 1.80 1.51 4.42
C SER A 72 0.46 2.20 4.76
N LEU A 73 0.44 3.11 5.73
CA LEU A 73 -0.72 3.92 6.11
C LEU A 73 -1.15 4.94 5.05
N SER A 74 -0.26 5.34 4.13
CA SER A 74 -0.59 6.29 3.05
C SER A 74 -1.14 5.60 1.80
N LEU A 75 -1.27 4.27 1.82
CA LEU A 75 -1.73 3.48 0.68
C LEU A 75 -3.19 3.06 0.86
N ARG A 76 -3.96 3.12 -0.22
CA ARG A 76 -5.29 2.54 -0.32
C ARG A 76 -5.25 1.28 -1.15
N LEU A 77 -5.82 0.19 -0.64
CA LEU A 77 -5.97 -1.05 -1.40
C LEU A 77 -7.01 -0.87 -2.52
N VAL A 78 -6.64 -1.19 -3.75
CA VAL A 78 -7.52 -1.11 -4.93
C VAL A 78 -7.93 -2.51 -5.38
N SER A 79 -6.96 -3.42 -5.49
CA SER A 79 -7.23 -4.81 -5.88
C SER A 79 -6.36 -5.77 -5.09
N LYS A 80 -6.97 -6.86 -4.65
CA LYS A 80 -6.28 -7.96 -3.96
C LYS A 80 -5.78 -8.98 -4.95
N THR A 81 -4.52 -9.34 -4.82
CA THR A 81 -3.97 -10.49 -5.52
C THR A 81 -4.63 -11.79 -5.05
N GLY A 82 -4.80 -12.75 -5.96
CA GLY A 82 -5.32 -14.08 -5.63
C GLY A 82 -6.82 -14.16 -5.32
N VAL A 83 -7.59 -13.08 -5.44
CA VAL A 83 -9.05 -13.16 -5.41
C VAL A 83 -9.53 -13.82 -6.69
N LYS A 84 -10.10 -15.03 -6.58
CA LYS A 84 -10.86 -15.64 -7.68
C LYS A 84 -12.10 -14.79 -7.92
N ILE A 85 -12.26 -14.28 -9.14
CA ILE A 85 -13.53 -13.69 -9.58
C ILE A 85 -14.50 -14.87 -9.71
N GLU A 86 -15.30 -15.12 -8.68
CA GLU A 86 -16.47 -15.99 -8.83
C GLU A 86 -17.47 -15.21 -9.69
N ASN A 87 -17.69 -15.68 -10.92
CA ASN A 87 -18.63 -15.08 -11.86
C ASN A 87 -20.02 -15.01 -11.21
N VAL A 88 -20.47 -13.80 -10.87
CA VAL A 88 -21.88 -13.57 -10.53
C VAL A 88 -22.64 -13.42 -11.85
N ASN A 89 -23.02 -14.57 -12.42
CA ASN A 89 -24.13 -14.65 -13.36
C ASN A 89 -25.31 -15.28 -12.61
N SER A 90 -26.38 -14.52 -12.42
CA SER A 90 -27.72 -15.01 -12.12
C SER A 90 -28.73 -14.13 -12.83
#